data_AF-A0A4R0PXU0-F1
#
_entry.id   AF-A0A4R0PXU0-F1
#
_cell.length_a   1.000
_cell.length_b   1.000
_cell.length_c   1.000
_cell.angle_alpha   90.00
_cell.angle_beta   90.00
_cell.angle_gamma   90.00
#
_symmetry.space_group_name_H-M   'P 1'
#
loop_
_entity.id
_entity.type
_entity.pdbx_description
1 polymer ?
#
loop_
_entity_poly.entity_id
_entity_poly.type
_entity_poly.pdbx_seq_one_letter_code
_entity_poly.pdbx_strand_id
1 'polypeptide(L)'
;MNEIYKIITTSLTTSAIVLGAAALLKEYLFAYSGEKAKNLAQKEDIEELTDKVQKIISIYVQQNNALEQKISQMYSFQNTHRIEERTAIIEFYESYVHWMYTILEIPIDYYNQSNLHILAEKKKELDEYFLLVNKASAKFILLVKNTDLMDLHTTMIVELINFKGWTDAKLLNLQFDMERWNTITEKFSQLIKNLDKNREEAKLVSEEETGLMERLNSNRISYKMGKVKEFHKCREQAHSFAQKAKDYLTSIN
;
A
#
# COMPACT_ATOMS: atom_id res chain seq x y z
N MET A 1 -91.37 42.78 75.33
CA MET A 1 -91.40 42.31 73.92
C MET A 1 -90.21 42.78 73.06
N ASN A 2 -89.44 43.81 73.44
CA ASN A 2 -88.33 44.32 72.61
C ASN A 2 -86.98 43.58 72.74
N GLU A 3 -86.66 42.92 73.86
CA GLU A 3 -85.36 42.25 74.01
C GLU A 3 -85.27 40.89 73.31
N ILE A 4 -86.35 40.11 73.32
CA ILE A 4 -86.40 38.79 72.65
C ILE A 4 -86.26 38.94 71.12
N TYR A 5 -86.90 39.95 70.53
CA TYR A 5 -86.76 40.25 69.10
C TYR A 5 -85.32 40.69 68.73
N LYS A 6 -84.65 41.42 69.62
CA LYS A 6 -83.25 41.85 69.43
C LYS A 6 -82.28 40.67 69.48
N ILE A 7 -82.48 39.71 70.38
CA ILE A 7 -81.65 38.49 70.51
C ILE A 7 -81.86 37.57 69.30
N ILE A 8 -83.10 37.39 68.84
CA ILE A 8 -83.41 36.57 67.65
C ILE A 8 -82.83 37.23 66.38
N THR A 9 -82.94 38.55 66.23
CA THR A 9 -82.38 39.25 65.06
C THR A 9 -80.84 39.33 65.09
N THR A 10 -80.20 39.40 66.26
CA THR A 10 -78.74 39.27 66.37
C THR A 10 -78.24 37.85 66.15
N SER A 11 -78.97 36.81 66.57
CA SER A 11 -78.61 35.41 66.30
C SER A 11 -78.79 35.04 64.83
N LEU A 12 -79.83 35.55 64.16
CA LEU A 12 -80.05 35.38 62.73
C LEU A 12 -79.00 36.11 61.88
N THR A 13 -78.62 37.34 62.25
CA THR A 13 -77.58 38.08 61.53
C THR A 13 -76.20 37.47 61.72
N THR A 14 -75.84 37.04 62.92
CA THR A 14 -74.59 36.30 63.14
C THR A 14 -74.57 34.97 62.39
N SER A 15 -75.67 34.22 62.37
CA SER A 15 -75.77 32.97 61.59
C SER A 15 -75.65 33.21 60.08
N ALA A 16 -76.27 34.27 59.56
CA ALA A 16 -76.17 34.65 58.14
C ALA A 16 -74.75 35.10 57.74
N ILE A 17 -74.06 35.83 58.62
CA ILE A 17 -72.66 36.23 58.40
C ILE A 17 -71.74 35.01 58.42
N VAL A 18 -71.95 34.08 59.35
CA VAL A 18 -71.15 32.83 59.43
C VAL A 18 -71.39 31.96 58.19
N LEU A 19 -72.63 31.82 57.73
CA LEU A 19 -72.96 31.07 56.50
C LEU A 19 -72.40 31.75 55.25
N GLY A 20 -72.48 33.08 55.16
CA GLY A 20 -71.90 33.86 54.06
C GLY A 20 -70.38 33.78 54.03
N ALA A 21 -69.72 33.88 55.19
CA ALA A 21 -68.28 33.71 55.32
C ALA A 21 -67.84 32.28 54.95
N ALA A 22 -68.60 31.26 55.37
CA ALA A 22 -68.34 29.87 55.02
C ALA A 22 -68.49 29.60 53.51
N ALA A 23 -69.47 30.23 52.85
CA ALA A 23 -69.66 30.12 51.40
C ALA A 23 -68.49 30.76 50.62
N LEU A 24 -68.04 31.94 51.03
CA LEU A 24 -66.89 32.63 50.42
C LEU A 24 -65.57 31.87 50.64
N LEU A 25 -65.37 31.30 51.83
CA LEU A 25 -64.22 30.44 52.12
C LEU A 25 -64.21 29.18 51.26
N LYS A 26 -65.38 28.60 51.00
CA LYS A 26 -65.52 27.43 50.13
C LYS A 26 -65.14 27.78 48.69
N GLU A 27 -65.67 28.85 48.12
CA GLU A 27 -65.30 29.30 46.77
C GLU A 27 -63.81 29.63 46.65
N TYR A 28 -63.25 30.35 47.63
CA TYR A 28 -61.83 30.68 47.65
C TYR A 28 -60.94 29.43 47.75
N LEU A 29 -61.28 28.47 48.60
CA LEU A 29 -60.53 27.22 48.73
C LEU A 29 -60.62 26.36 47.47
N PHE A 30 -61.78 26.30 46.81
CA PHE A 30 -61.92 25.57 45.54
C PHE A 30 -61.13 26.23 44.41
N ALA A 31 -61.20 27.57 44.29
CA ALA A 31 -60.43 28.32 43.30
C ALA A 31 -58.92 28.17 43.52
N TYR A 32 -58.45 28.33 44.77
CA TYR A 32 -57.05 28.15 45.16
C TYR A 32 -56.55 26.71 44.92
N SER A 33 -57.38 25.71 45.23
CA SER A 33 -57.05 24.31 44.97
C SER A 33 -56.97 24.02 43.46
N GLY A 34 -57.86 24.65 42.67
CA GLY A 34 -57.85 24.56 41.21
C GLY A 34 -56.61 25.18 40.57
N GLU A 35 -56.22 26.38 40.98
CA GLU A 35 -54.97 27.01 40.50
C GLU A 35 -53.73 26.24 40.94
N LYS A 36 -53.69 25.75 42.18
CA LYS A 36 -52.58 24.93 42.68
C LYS A 36 -52.46 23.62 41.89
N ALA A 37 -53.59 22.95 41.60
CA ALA A 37 -53.62 21.74 40.78
C ALA A 37 -53.17 22.01 39.32
N LYS A 38 -53.62 23.12 38.73
CA LYS A 38 -53.22 23.54 37.38
C LYS A 38 -51.71 23.83 37.29
N ASN A 39 -51.15 24.52 38.29
CA ASN A 39 -49.72 24.79 38.36
C ASN A 39 -48.90 23.51 38.59
N LEU A 40 -49.43 22.54 39.35
CA LEU A 40 -48.79 21.24 39.54
C LEU A 40 -48.74 20.44 38.22
N ALA A 41 -49.87 20.36 37.52
CA ALA A 41 -49.98 19.67 36.24
C ALA A 41 -49.06 20.30 35.16
N GLN A 42 -49.02 21.64 35.08
CA GLN A 42 -48.09 22.33 34.17
C GLN A 42 -46.61 22.05 34.50
N LYS A 43 -46.27 21.92 35.78
CA LYS A 43 -44.90 21.60 36.20
C LYS A 43 -44.52 20.17 35.81
N GLU A 44 -45.43 19.21 36.03
CA GLU A 44 -45.26 17.81 35.63
C GLU A 44 -45.13 17.68 34.10
N ASP A 45 -45.97 18.40 33.33
CA ASP A 45 -45.88 18.43 31.87
C ASP A 45 -44.53 18.97 31.37
N ILE A 46 -44.01 20.04 32.00
CA ILE A 46 -42.70 20.63 31.67
C ILE A 46 -41.57 19.66 32.01
N GLU A 47 -41.66 18.95 33.14
CA GLU A 47 -40.69 17.95 33.56
C GLU A 47 -40.67 16.77 32.55
N GLU A 48 -41.83 16.25 32.16
CA GLU A 48 -41.94 15.19 31.16
C GLU A 48 -41.41 15.63 29.77
N LEU A 49 -41.68 16.87 29.36
CA LEU A 49 -41.12 17.46 28.15
C LEU A 49 -39.59 17.58 28.22
N THR A 50 -39.07 18.02 29.36
CA THR A 50 -37.62 18.17 29.58
C THR A 50 -36.93 16.81 29.50
N ASP A 51 -37.47 15.78 30.14
CA ASP A 51 -36.94 14.42 30.08
C ASP A 51 -36.94 13.85 28.66
N LYS A 52 -38.02 14.08 27.89
CA LYS A 52 -38.10 13.69 26.48
C LYS A 52 -37.03 14.39 25.64
N VAL A 53 -36.86 15.71 25.82
CA VAL A 53 -35.83 16.47 25.11
C VAL A 53 -34.43 15.98 25.48
N GLN A 54 -34.17 15.73 26.76
CA GLN A 54 -32.87 15.28 27.24
C GLN A 54 -32.53 13.86 26.75
N LYS A 55 -33.54 12.99 26.64
CA LYS A 55 -33.41 11.67 26.00
C LYS A 55 -33.12 11.78 24.50
N ILE A 56 -33.75 12.72 23.80
CA ILE A 56 -33.47 12.96 22.39
C ILE A 56 -32.03 13.49 22.22
N ILE A 57 -31.61 14.45 23.05
CA ILE A 57 -30.24 14.99 23.05
C ILE A 57 -29.23 13.87 23.30
N SER A 58 -29.47 13.00 24.29
CA SER A 58 -28.54 11.90 24.60
C SER A 58 -28.43 10.90 23.44
N ILE A 59 -29.54 10.59 22.76
CA ILE A 59 -29.53 9.77 21.53
C ILE A 59 -28.73 10.45 20.42
N TYR A 60 -28.93 11.75 20.19
CA TYR A 60 -28.17 12.49 19.17
C TYR A 60 -26.67 12.54 19.49
N VAL A 61 -26.30 12.79 20.74
CA VAL A 61 -24.88 12.77 21.18
C VAL A 61 -24.28 11.38 20.95
N GLN A 62 -25.00 10.31 21.30
CA GLN A 62 -24.52 8.95 21.09
C GLN A 62 -24.35 8.64 19.59
N GLN A 63 -25.31 9.03 18.75
CA GLN A 63 -25.22 8.85 17.31
C GLN A 63 -24.07 9.65 16.69
N ASN A 64 -23.88 10.89 17.13
CA ASN A 64 -22.79 11.75 16.67
C ASN A 64 -21.42 11.17 17.04
N ASN A 65 -21.25 10.71 18.28
CA ASN A 65 -20.02 10.04 18.72
C ASN A 65 -19.76 8.76 17.90
N ALA A 66 -20.79 7.97 17.60
CA ALA A 66 -20.66 6.77 16.78
C ALA A 66 -20.28 7.10 15.32
N LEU A 67 -20.81 8.18 14.77
CA LEU A 67 -20.46 8.69 13.44
C LEU A 67 -19.01 9.18 13.40
N GLU A 68 -18.59 9.99 14.36
CA GLU A 68 -17.21 10.48 14.48
C GLU A 68 -16.21 9.33 14.58
N GLN A 69 -16.51 8.30 15.37
CA GLN A 69 -15.68 7.09 15.45
C GLN A 69 -15.58 6.36 14.11
N LYS A 70 -16.69 6.17 13.40
CA LYS A 70 -16.69 5.52 12.08
C LYS A 70 -15.90 6.32 11.05
N ILE A 71 -16.06 7.64 11.04
CA ILE A 71 -15.32 8.54 10.17
C ILE A 71 -13.82 8.43 10.46
N SER A 72 -13.42 8.49 11.73
CA SER A 72 -12.03 8.33 12.15
C SER A 72 -11.43 6.98 11.70
N GLN A 73 -12.18 5.89 11.86
CA GLN A 73 -11.77 4.56 11.39
C GLN A 73 -11.62 4.50 9.85
N MET A 74 -12.57 5.07 9.11
CA MET A 74 -12.51 5.13 7.64
C MET A 74 -11.30 5.93 7.16
N TYR A 75 -11.04 7.10 7.76
CA TYR A 75 -9.85 7.89 7.46
C TYR A 75 -8.56 7.13 7.77
N SER A 76 -8.50 6.43 8.91
CA SER A 76 -7.34 5.61 9.25
C SER A 76 -7.12 4.51 8.20
N PHE A 77 -8.17 3.81 7.79
CA PHE A 77 -8.07 2.75 6.78
C PHE A 77 -7.63 3.30 5.42
N GLN A 78 -8.21 4.42 4.99
CA GLN A 78 -7.85 5.07 3.73
C GLN A 78 -6.39 5.55 3.75
N ASN A 79 -5.93 6.11 4.87
CA ASN A 79 -4.55 6.55 5.01
C ASN A 79 -3.57 5.37 5.00
N THR A 80 -3.88 4.28 5.71
CA THR A 80 -3.07 3.04 5.68
C THR A 80 -2.99 2.47 4.28
N HIS A 81 -4.12 2.33 3.58
CA HIS A 81 -4.13 1.85 2.20
C HIS A 81 -3.28 2.74 1.28
N ARG A 82 -3.39 4.06 1.42
CA ARG A 82 -2.58 5.00 0.65
C ARG A 82 -1.09 4.81 0.94
N ILE A 83 -0.69 4.66 2.21
CA ILE A 83 0.70 4.41 2.58
C ILE A 83 1.21 3.10 1.95
N GLU A 84 0.44 2.02 2.06
CA GLU A 84 0.80 0.72 1.49
C GLU A 84 0.95 0.78 -0.03
N GLU A 85 0.05 1.48 -0.72
CA GLU A 85 0.13 1.71 -2.16
C GLU A 85 1.40 2.48 -2.53
N ARG A 86 1.72 3.55 -1.81
CA ARG A 86 2.96 4.32 -2.02
C ARG A 86 4.20 3.43 -1.83
N THR A 87 4.22 2.65 -0.76
CA THR A 87 5.31 1.72 -0.47
C THR A 87 5.45 0.67 -1.57
N ALA A 88 4.36 0.12 -2.09
CA ALA A 88 4.40 -0.86 -3.17
C ALA A 88 4.98 -0.29 -4.47
N ILE A 89 4.63 0.95 -4.83
CA ILE A 89 5.19 1.65 -5.99
C ILE A 89 6.70 1.84 -5.85
N ILE A 90 7.15 2.28 -4.66
CA ILE A 90 8.57 2.54 -4.38
C ILE A 90 9.36 1.23 -4.35
N GLU A 91 8.89 0.22 -3.61
CA GLU A 91 9.55 -1.10 -3.49
C GLU A 91 9.72 -1.77 -4.86
N PHE A 92 8.71 -1.67 -5.73
CA PHE A 92 8.79 -2.16 -7.11
C PHE A 92 9.89 -1.45 -7.89
N TYR A 93 9.87 -0.11 -7.89
CA TYR A 93 10.85 0.68 -8.63
C TYR A 93 12.28 0.44 -8.14
N GLU A 94 12.49 0.39 -6.83
CA GLU A 94 13.80 0.10 -6.22
C GLU A 94 14.30 -1.29 -6.63
N SER A 95 13.46 -2.32 -6.51
CA SER A 95 13.83 -3.69 -6.88
C SER A 95 14.13 -3.80 -8.38
N TYR A 96 13.33 -3.16 -9.22
CA TYR A 96 13.53 -3.11 -10.67
C TYR A 96 14.86 -2.47 -11.03
N VAL A 97 15.13 -1.29 -10.48
CA VAL A 97 16.34 -0.53 -10.77
C VAL A 97 17.57 -1.28 -10.30
N HIS A 98 17.50 -1.88 -9.10
CA HIS A 98 18.58 -2.69 -8.56
C HIS A 98 18.91 -3.85 -9.49
N TRP A 99 17.91 -4.64 -9.90
CA TRP A 99 18.12 -5.76 -10.82
C TRP A 99 18.70 -5.33 -12.17
N MET A 100 18.18 -4.23 -12.73
CA MET A 100 18.69 -3.64 -13.98
C MET A 100 20.17 -3.26 -13.89
N TYR A 101 20.58 -2.61 -12.80
CA TYR A 101 21.98 -2.24 -12.59
C TYR A 101 22.87 -3.46 -12.33
N THR A 102 22.39 -4.48 -11.59
CA THR A 102 23.13 -5.73 -11.41
C THR A 102 23.43 -6.41 -12.76
N ILE A 103 22.46 -6.45 -13.68
CA ILE A 103 22.67 -6.98 -15.04
C ILE A 103 23.69 -6.12 -15.79
N LEU A 104 23.62 -4.79 -15.65
CA LEU A 104 24.57 -3.87 -16.27
C LEU A 104 26.00 -4.05 -15.73
N GLU A 105 26.18 -4.35 -14.45
CA GLU A 105 27.50 -4.37 -13.80
C GLU A 105 28.33 -5.62 -14.11
N ILE A 106 27.77 -6.62 -14.80
CA ILE A 106 28.47 -7.86 -15.12
C ILE A 106 29.74 -7.58 -15.96
N PRO A 107 30.95 -7.84 -15.41
CA PRO A 107 32.20 -7.54 -16.07
C PRO A 107 32.64 -8.75 -16.90
N ILE A 108 32.17 -8.83 -18.15
CA ILE A 108 32.41 -10.02 -19.01
C ILE A 108 33.90 -10.34 -19.24
N ASP A 109 34.77 -9.33 -19.17
CA ASP A 109 36.21 -9.49 -19.37
C ASP A 109 36.90 -10.17 -18.18
N TYR A 110 36.29 -10.11 -16.99
CA TYR A 110 36.84 -10.71 -15.78
C TYR A 110 36.79 -12.23 -15.85
N TYR A 111 35.82 -12.81 -16.56
CA TYR A 111 35.65 -14.25 -16.65
C TYR A 111 36.69 -14.88 -17.57
N ASN A 112 37.30 -15.96 -17.08
CA ASN A 112 38.34 -16.78 -17.66
C ASN A 112 38.20 -18.23 -17.15
N GLN A 113 39.10 -19.10 -17.60
CA GLN A 113 39.10 -20.54 -17.27
C GLN A 113 39.09 -20.81 -15.76
N SER A 114 39.80 -20.00 -14.98
CA SER A 114 40.00 -20.20 -13.54
C SER A 114 38.82 -19.77 -12.67
N ASN A 115 37.93 -18.91 -13.18
CA ASN A 115 36.85 -18.31 -12.41
C ASN A 115 35.45 -18.55 -13.01
N LEU A 116 35.29 -19.60 -13.82
CA LEU A 116 34.01 -20.01 -14.38
C LEU A 116 32.94 -20.28 -13.30
N HIS A 117 33.34 -20.78 -12.12
CA HIS A 117 32.43 -20.99 -10.99
C HIS A 117 31.79 -19.68 -10.48
N ILE A 118 32.52 -18.56 -10.55
CA ILE A 118 32.03 -17.22 -10.16
C ILE A 118 30.93 -16.76 -11.12
N LEU A 119 31.02 -17.15 -12.40
CA LEU A 119 29.96 -16.87 -13.38
C LEU A 119 28.66 -17.59 -13.01
N ALA A 120 28.74 -18.86 -12.60
CA ALA A 120 27.57 -19.62 -12.15
C ALA A 120 26.93 -19.02 -10.90
N GLU A 121 27.74 -18.58 -9.93
CA GLU A 121 27.26 -17.88 -8.73
C GLU A 121 26.57 -16.55 -9.10
N LYS A 122 27.15 -15.76 -10.01
CA LYS A 122 26.51 -14.53 -10.49
C LYS A 122 25.20 -14.78 -11.22
N LYS A 123 25.07 -15.86 -11.99
CA LYS A 123 23.77 -16.23 -12.60
C LYS A 123 22.71 -16.54 -11.54
N LYS A 124 23.09 -17.26 -10.48
CA LYS A 124 22.20 -17.53 -9.34
C LYS A 124 21.76 -16.24 -8.64
N GLU A 125 22.68 -15.30 -8.42
CA GLU A 125 22.37 -13.98 -7.85
C GLU A 125 21.36 -13.21 -8.71
N LEU A 126 21.49 -13.25 -10.04
CA LEU A 126 20.51 -12.63 -10.96
C LEU A 126 19.12 -13.26 -10.85
N ASP A 127 19.03 -14.56 -10.60
CA ASP A 127 17.75 -15.25 -10.40
C ASP A 127 17.13 -14.90 -9.03
N GLU A 128 17.94 -14.68 -7.99
CA GLU A 128 17.46 -14.18 -6.70
C GLU A 128 16.84 -12.78 -6.83
N TYR A 129 17.46 -11.90 -7.61
CA TYR A 129 16.89 -10.56 -7.88
C TYR A 129 15.59 -10.62 -8.69
N PHE A 130 15.46 -11.56 -9.62
CA PHE A 130 14.20 -11.81 -10.33
C PHE A 130 13.06 -12.14 -9.36
N LEU A 131 13.33 -12.97 -8.34
CA LEU A 131 12.33 -13.30 -7.31
C LEU A 131 11.92 -12.08 -6.48
N LEU A 132 12.87 -11.21 -6.12
CA LEU A 132 12.59 -9.98 -5.39
C LEU A 132 11.70 -9.03 -6.21
N VAL A 133 12.01 -8.86 -7.49
CA VAL A 133 11.20 -8.03 -8.40
C VAL A 133 9.80 -8.61 -8.56
N ASN A 134 9.64 -9.92 -8.72
CA ASN A 134 8.32 -10.55 -8.80
C ASN A 134 7.50 -10.39 -7.52
N LYS A 135 8.15 -10.46 -6.34
CA LYS A 135 7.47 -10.21 -5.06
C LYS A 135 6.97 -8.77 -4.97
N ALA A 136 7.79 -7.81 -5.36
CA ALA A 136 7.41 -6.40 -5.38
C ALA A 136 6.32 -6.13 -6.43
N SER A 137 6.42 -6.76 -7.60
CA SER A 137 5.41 -6.73 -8.67
C SER A 137 4.07 -7.27 -8.21
N ALA A 138 4.04 -8.39 -7.48
CA ALA A 138 2.80 -8.95 -6.94
C ALA A 138 2.11 -7.98 -5.96
N LYS A 139 2.87 -7.32 -5.10
CA LYS A 139 2.34 -6.27 -4.21
C LYS A 139 1.82 -5.08 -5.01
N PHE A 140 2.56 -4.64 -6.01
CA PHE A 140 2.19 -3.53 -6.89
C PHE A 140 0.85 -3.81 -7.58
N ILE A 141 0.70 -4.98 -8.21
CA ILE A 141 -0.52 -5.41 -8.90
C ILE A 141 -1.72 -5.47 -7.95
N LEU A 142 -1.50 -5.88 -6.70
CA LEU A 142 -2.57 -5.99 -5.71
C LEU A 142 -3.09 -4.63 -5.22
N LEU A 143 -2.18 -3.67 -5.03
CA LEU A 143 -2.47 -2.43 -4.29
C LEU A 143 -2.69 -1.22 -5.22
N VAL A 144 -2.05 -1.20 -6.40
CA VAL A 144 -2.08 -0.06 -7.31
C VAL A 144 -3.22 -0.21 -8.31
N LYS A 145 -4.13 0.78 -8.33
CA LYS A 145 -5.30 0.79 -9.22
C LYS A 145 -5.10 1.61 -10.49
N ASN A 146 -4.04 2.42 -10.54
CA ASN A 146 -3.79 3.33 -11.65
C ASN A 146 -3.40 2.55 -12.91
N THR A 147 -4.21 2.65 -13.97
CA THR A 147 -4.01 1.91 -15.23
C THR A 147 -2.74 2.32 -15.97
N ASP A 148 -2.42 3.61 -15.99
CA ASP A 148 -1.19 4.13 -16.62
C ASP A 148 0.07 3.55 -16.00
N LEU A 149 0.10 3.44 -14.68
CA LEU A 149 1.21 2.85 -13.94
C LEU A 149 1.29 1.34 -14.14
N MET A 150 0.14 0.66 -14.27
CA MET A 150 0.08 -0.78 -14.56
C MET A 150 0.61 -1.14 -15.96
N ASP A 151 0.29 -0.31 -16.96
CA ASP A 151 0.78 -0.49 -18.33
C ASP A 151 2.31 -0.28 -18.40
N LEU A 152 2.82 0.77 -17.74
CA LEU A 152 4.26 1.01 -17.64
C LEU A 152 4.98 -0.08 -16.85
N HIS A 153 4.39 -0.53 -15.73
CA HIS A 153 4.91 -1.65 -14.95
C HIS A 153 5.08 -2.91 -15.82
N THR A 154 4.06 -3.26 -16.60
CA THR A 154 4.09 -4.44 -17.46
C THR A 154 5.16 -4.31 -18.54
N THR A 155 5.24 -3.13 -19.17
CA THR A 155 6.26 -2.82 -20.18
C THR A 155 7.67 -2.93 -19.60
N MET A 156 7.90 -2.34 -18.42
CA MET A 156 9.18 -2.41 -17.70
C MET A 156 9.59 -3.86 -17.42
N ILE A 157 8.70 -4.67 -16.85
CA ILE A 157 8.99 -6.08 -16.55
C ILE A 157 9.38 -6.85 -17.81
N VAL A 158 8.64 -6.67 -18.91
CA VAL A 158 8.93 -7.35 -20.18
C VAL A 158 10.31 -6.95 -20.71
N GLU A 159 10.64 -5.66 -20.73
CA GLU A 159 11.94 -5.17 -21.20
C GLU A 159 13.09 -5.69 -20.32
N LEU A 160 12.90 -5.73 -19.00
CA LEU A 160 13.94 -6.21 -18.10
C LEU A 160 14.14 -7.73 -18.19
N ILE A 161 13.07 -8.51 -18.39
CA ILE A 161 13.15 -9.94 -18.71
C ILE A 161 13.90 -10.16 -20.02
N ASN A 162 13.60 -9.36 -21.06
CA ASN A 162 14.30 -9.44 -22.34
C ASN A 162 15.80 -9.12 -22.17
N PHE A 163 16.13 -8.10 -21.37
CA PHE A 163 17.51 -7.73 -21.09
C PHE A 163 18.26 -8.84 -20.33
N LYS A 164 17.62 -9.46 -19.33
CA LYS A 164 18.18 -10.64 -18.66
C LYS A 164 18.35 -11.81 -19.63
N GLY A 165 17.33 -12.16 -20.40
CA GLY A 165 17.37 -13.28 -21.34
C GLY A 165 18.48 -13.13 -22.38
N TRP A 166 18.65 -11.91 -22.92
CA TRP A 166 19.77 -11.58 -23.79
C TRP A 166 21.12 -11.74 -23.09
N THR A 167 21.23 -11.28 -21.85
CA THR A 167 22.45 -11.39 -21.04
C THR A 167 22.78 -12.85 -20.76
N ASP A 168 21.81 -13.66 -20.32
CA ASP A 168 21.98 -15.08 -20.03
C ASP A 168 22.44 -15.86 -21.26
N ALA A 169 21.87 -15.56 -22.44
CA ALA A 169 22.31 -16.18 -23.69
C ALA A 169 23.78 -15.88 -23.99
N LYS A 170 24.23 -14.64 -23.75
CA LYS A 170 25.64 -14.26 -23.94
C LYS A 170 26.57 -14.89 -22.92
N LEU A 171 26.15 -14.98 -21.66
CA LEU A 171 26.92 -15.65 -20.60
C LEU A 171 27.00 -17.15 -20.83
N LEU A 172 25.93 -17.78 -21.34
CA LEU A 172 25.94 -19.20 -21.69
C LEU A 172 26.90 -19.50 -22.85
N ASN A 173 26.88 -18.67 -23.90
CA ASN A 173 27.83 -18.82 -25.00
C ASN A 173 29.28 -18.66 -24.51
N LEU A 174 29.53 -17.67 -23.63
CA LEU A 174 30.83 -17.47 -23.01
C LEU A 174 31.27 -18.71 -22.20
N GLN A 175 30.36 -19.28 -21.41
CA GLN A 175 30.62 -20.48 -20.63
C GLN A 175 30.99 -21.66 -21.54
N PHE A 176 30.18 -21.91 -22.57
CA PHE A 176 30.42 -22.99 -23.53
C PHE A 176 31.76 -22.82 -24.26
N ASP A 177 32.08 -21.61 -24.73
CA ASP A 177 33.34 -21.32 -25.39
C ASP A 177 34.53 -21.53 -24.44
N MET A 178 34.42 -21.15 -23.16
CA MET A 178 35.47 -21.36 -22.15
C MET A 178 35.68 -22.84 -21.79
N GLU A 179 34.61 -23.62 -21.64
CA GLU A 179 34.68 -25.07 -21.37
C GLU A 179 35.32 -25.81 -22.56
N ARG A 180 34.99 -25.40 -23.79
CA ARG A 180 35.63 -25.92 -25.00
C ARG A 180 37.11 -25.52 -25.05
N TRP A 181 37.46 -24.29 -24.68
CA TRP A 181 38.86 -23.87 -24.60
C TRP A 181 39.65 -24.76 -23.63
N ASN A 182 39.12 -25.02 -22.43
CA ASN A 182 39.76 -25.91 -21.45
C ASN A 182 40.04 -27.29 -22.04
N THR A 183 39.06 -27.87 -22.73
CA THR A 183 39.19 -29.19 -23.37
C THR A 183 40.29 -29.19 -24.45
N ILE A 184 40.39 -28.13 -25.24
CA ILE A 184 41.41 -27.97 -26.28
C ILE A 184 42.79 -27.81 -25.63
N THR A 185 42.92 -26.96 -24.61
CA THR A 185 44.19 -26.74 -23.89
C THR A 185 44.69 -28.02 -23.21
N GLU A 186 43.79 -28.84 -22.64
CA GLU A 186 44.14 -30.15 -22.08
C GLU A 186 44.63 -31.13 -23.15
N LYS A 187 43.92 -31.22 -24.28
CA LYS A 187 44.34 -32.05 -25.43
C LYS A 187 45.69 -31.61 -25.96
N PHE A 188 45.90 -30.30 -26.14
CA PHE A 188 47.16 -29.74 -26.60
C PHE A 188 48.32 -30.08 -25.64
N SER A 189 48.08 -29.95 -24.33
CA SER A 189 49.05 -30.33 -23.30
C SER A 189 49.42 -31.81 -23.31
N GLN A 190 48.49 -32.70 -23.68
CA GLN A 190 48.76 -34.13 -23.86
C GLN A 190 49.54 -34.43 -25.15
N LEU A 191 49.21 -33.74 -26.25
CA LEU A 191 49.88 -33.91 -27.54
C LEU A 191 51.33 -33.43 -27.51
N ILE A 192 51.63 -32.35 -26.77
CA ILE A 192 52.99 -31.82 -26.61
C ILE A 192 53.94 -32.83 -25.95
N LYS A 193 53.44 -33.72 -25.09
CA LYS A 193 54.28 -34.74 -24.42
C LYS A 193 54.93 -35.71 -25.40
N ASN A 194 54.40 -35.86 -26.61
CA ASN A 194 54.93 -36.71 -27.70
C ASN A 194 54.99 -35.93 -29.04
N LEU A 195 55.59 -34.74 -29.00
CA LEU A 195 55.56 -33.75 -30.08
C LEU A 195 56.06 -34.27 -31.45
N ASP A 196 57.07 -35.15 -31.44
CA ASP A 196 57.68 -35.70 -32.67
C ASP A 196 56.77 -36.66 -33.45
N LYS A 197 55.81 -37.31 -32.77
CA LYS A 197 54.81 -38.19 -33.42
C LYS A 197 53.52 -37.48 -33.78
N ASN A 198 53.21 -36.37 -33.11
CA ASN A 198 51.87 -35.75 -33.14
C ASN A 198 51.86 -34.34 -33.78
N ARG A 199 52.87 -34.02 -34.59
CA ARG A 199 53.09 -32.66 -35.12
C ARG A 199 51.93 -32.11 -35.95
N GLU A 200 51.29 -32.93 -36.78
CA GLU A 200 50.15 -32.50 -37.60
C GLU A 200 48.88 -32.34 -36.75
N GLU A 201 48.65 -33.20 -35.76
CA GLU A 201 47.53 -33.08 -34.83
C GLU A 201 47.67 -31.86 -33.91
N ALA A 202 48.90 -31.54 -33.48
CA ALA A 202 49.17 -30.33 -32.71
C ALA A 202 48.90 -29.03 -33.50
N LYS A 203 49.17 -29.00 -34.82
CA LYS A 203 48.83 -27.85 -35.67
C LYS A 203 47.32 -27.64 -35.76
N LEU A 204 46.56 -28.73 -36.00
CA LEU A 204 45.10 -28.67 -36.09
C LEU A 204 44.46 -28.16 -34.79
N VAL A 205 44.97 -28.61 -33.63
CA VAL A 205 44.50 -28.16 -32.32
C VAL A 205 44.84 -26.69 -32.07
N SER A 206 46.00 -26.21 -32.53
CA SER A 206 46.39 -24.79 -32.43
C SER A 206 45.54 -23.88 -33.33
N GLU A 207 45.17 -24.33 -34.53
CA GLU A 207 44.23 -23.63 -35.41
C GLU A 207 42.83 -23.55 -34.77
N GLU A 208 42.37 -24.65 -34.16
CA GLU A 208 41.09 -24.68 -33.44
C GLU A 208 41.08 -23.72 -32.23
N GLU A 209 42.17 -23.65 -31.47
CA GLU A 209 42.34 -22.70 -30.36
C GLU A 209 42.27 -21.25 -30.83
N THR A 210 42.96 -20.92 -31.92
CA THR A 210 42.98 -19.57 -32.50
C THR A 210 41.56 -19.13 -32.91
N GLY A 211 40.84 -19.99 -33.63
CA GLY A 211 39.46 -19.71 -34.02
C GLY A 211 38.48 -19.61 -32.84
N LEU A 212 38.76 -20.29 -31.73
CA LEU A 212 37.98 -20.15 -30.51
C LEU A 212 38.26 -18.82 -29.78
N MET A 213 39.51 -18.37 -29.74
CA MET A 213 39.88 -17.07 -29.19
C MET A 213 39.24 -15.90 -29.95
N GLU A 214 39.19 -15.98 -31.28
CA GLU A 214 38.51 -14.98 -32.10
C GLU A 214 37.00 -14.92 -31.78
N ARG A 215 36.35 -16.09 -31.62
CA ARG A 215 34.94 -16.16 -31.22
C ARG A 215 34.70 -15.59 -29.83
N LEU A 216 35.54 -15.91 -28.85
CA LEU A 216 35.47 -15.35 -27.49
C LEU A 216 35.58 -13.82 -27.51
N ASN A 217 36.55 -13.28 -28.25
CA ASN A 217 36.75 -11.83 -28.36
C ASN A 217 35.57 -11.15 -29.06
N SER A 218 35.07 -11.75 -30.14
CA SER A 218 33.87 -11.27 -30.84
C SER A 218 32.64 -11.26 -29.90
N ASN A 219 32.45 -12.33 -29.13
CA ASN A 219 31.38 -12.43 -28.15
C ASN A 219 31.48 -11.33 -27.07
N ARG A 220 32.67 -11.09 -26.51
CA ARG A 220 32.92 -10.02 -25.53
C ARG A 220 32.64 -8.63 -26.10
N ILE A 221 33.07 -8.34 -27.32
CA ILE A 221 32.81 -7.06 -27.99
C ILE A 221 31.30 -6.90 -28.23
N SER A 222 30.63 -7.93 -28.75
CA SER A 222 29.19 -7.91 -29.00
C SER A 222 28.39 -7.66 -27.71
N TYR A 223 28.86 -8.22 -26.59
CA TYR A 223 28.24 -8.03 -25.29
C TYR A 223 28.39 -6.59 -24.80
N LYS A 224 29.61 -6.02 -24.86
CA LYS A 224 29.83 -4.63 -24.44
C LYS A 224 28.94 -3.64 -25.19
N MET A 225 28.84 -3.81 -26.51
CA MET A 225 28.02 -2.93 -27.35
C MET A 225 26.52 -3.18 -27.15
N GLY A 226 26.09 -4.44 -27.10
CA GLY A 226 24.68 -4.79 -26.93
C GLY A 226 24.12 -4.45 -25.55
N LYS A 227 24.92 -4.61 -24.49
CA LYS A 227 24.49 -4.37 -23.11
C LYS A 227 24.03 -2.93 -22.89
N VAL A 228 24.77 -1.97 -23.43
CA VAL A 228 24.44 -0.54 -23.33
C VAL A 228 23.11 -0.25 -24.03
N LYS A 229 22.88 -0.85 -25.21
CA LYS A 229 21.64 -0.68 -25.96
C LYS A 229 20.42 -1.21 -25.21
N GLU A 230 20.50 -2.44 -24.70
CA GLU A 230 19.39 -3.05 -23.95
C GLU A 230 19.14 -2.33 -22.62
N PHE A 231 20.20 -1.88 -21.94
CA PHE A 231 20.10 -1.03 -20.75
C PHE A 231 19.36 0.29 -21.03
N HIS A 232 19.65 0.95 -22.16
CA HIS A 232 18.97 2.21 -22.50
C HIS A 232 17.46 2.04 -22.65
N LYS A 233 16.99 0.96 -23.28
CA LYS A 233 15.55 0.66 -23.39
C LYS A 233 14.91 0.54 -22.00
N CYS A 234 15.53 -0.25 -21.12
CA CYS A 234 15.04 -0.46 -19.75
C CYS A 234 15.02 0.86 -18.96
N ARG A 235 16.03 1.71 -19.16
CA ARG A 235 16.17 3.01 -18.47
C ARG A 235 15.13 4.03 -18.93
N GLU A 236 14.80 4.07 -20.22
CA GLU A 236 13.76 4.98 -20.74
C GLU A 236 12.38 4.67 -20.15
N GLN A 237 12.04 3.37 -20.05
CA GLN A 237 10.81 2.92 -19.40
C GLN A 237 10.82 3.25 -17.90
N ALA A 238 11.94 2.99 -17.22
CA ALA A 238 12.10 3.33 -15.80
C ALA A 238 11.94 4.83 -15.53
N HIS A 239 12.49 5.67 -16.40
CA HIS A 239 12.36 7.13 -16.28
C HIS A 239 10.90 7.57 -16.47
N SER A 240 10.22 7.03 -17.48
CA SER A 240 8.81 7.32 -17.76
C SER A 240 7.92 6.91 -16.58
N PHE A 241 8.18 5.72 -16.01
CA PHE A 241 7.49 5.24 -14.82
C PHE A 241 7.78 6.13 -13.60
N ALA A 242 9.03 6.47 -13.33
CA ALA A 242 9.40 7.31 -12.20
C ALA A 242 8.72 8.69 -12.26
N GLN A 243 8.63 9.29 -13.44
CA GLN A 243 7.94 10.56 -13.64
C GLN A 243 6.43 10.42 -13.37
N LYS A 244 5.75 9.45 -14.01
CA LYS A 244 4.32 9.21 -13.75
C LYS A 244 4.04 8.84 -12.31
N ALA A 245 4.89 8.03 -11.69
CA ALA A 245 4.78 7.64 -10.29
C ALA A 245 4.93 8.85 -9.38
N LYS A 246 5.91 9.73 -9.64
CA LYS A 246 6.05 10.98 -8.91
C LYS A 246 4.81 11.86 -9.02
N ASP A 247 4.29 12.02 -10.24
CA ASP A 247 3.08 12.83 -10.48
C ASP A 247 1.87 12.22 -9.76
N TYR A 248 1.70 10.91 -9.79
CA TYR A 248 0.65 10.18 -9.06
C TYR A 248 0.78 10.36 -7.55
N LEU A 249 1.97 10.15 -7.00
CA LEU A 249 2.24 10.21 -5.56
C LEU A 249 2.10 11.64 -4.99
N THR A 250 2.40 12.65 -5.80
CA THR A 250 2.32 14.08 -5.43
C THR A 250 0.97 14.71 -5.72
N SER A 251 0.19 14.15 -6.64
CA SER A 251 -1.20 14.57 -6.84
C SER A 251 -1.98 14.38 -5.53
N ILE A 252 -2.53 15.49 -5.03
CA ILE A 252 -3.45 15.48 -3.89
C ILE A 252 -4.79 14.96 -4.42
N ASN A 253 -4.89 13.63 -4.54
CA ASN A 253 -6.17 12.92 -4.55
C ASN A 253 -6.44 12.39 -3.14
#